data_AF-A0A0F9G3B8-F1
#
_entry.id   AF-A0A0F9G3B8-F1
#
_cell.length_a   1.000
_cell.length_b   1.000
_cell.length_c   1.000
_cell.angle_alpha   90.00
_cell.angle_beta   90.00
_cell.angle_gamma   90.00
#
_symmetry.space_group_name_H-M   'P 1'
#
loop_
_entity.id
_entity.type
_entity.pdbx_description
1 polymer ?
#
loop_
_entity_poly.entity_id
_entity_poly.type
_entity_poly.pdbx_seq_one_letter_code
_entity_poly.pdbx_strand_id
1 'polypeptide(L)'
;MGNVIKLPLVVSTAPRQVRGKIFGLDVGGSNGALTVSGDIISAVASIPSANQSAVDVTFATSAFTTPIIQFAIESAGNGNNDNDLEEPVFENLTGTTVRFFFHETISNVQNLNIHLVVTEQ
;
A
#
# COMPACT_ATOMS: atom_id res chain seq x y z
N MET A 1 -14.56 12.32 -52.76
CA MET A 1 -13.62 12.11 -51.65
C MET A 1 -14.37 12.46 -50.38
N GLY A 2 -14.69 11.48 -49.53
CA GLY A 2 -15.50 11.71 -48.32
C GLY A 2 -14.67 12.38 -47.22
N ASN A 3 -15.22 13.43 -46.60
CA ASN A 3 -14.60 14.06 -45.44
C ASN A 3 -14.67 13.09 -44.24
N VAL A 4 -13.50 12.63 -43.79
CA VAL A 4 -13.39 11.87 -42.53
C VAL A 4 -13.49 12.88 -41.39
N ILE A 5 -14.62 12.90 -40.69
CA ILE A 5 -14.78 13.63 -39.44
C ILE A 5 -13.94 12.90 -38.39
N LYS A 6 -12.79 13.49 -38.00
CA LYS A 6 -12.05 13.03 -36.83
C LYS A 6 -12.77 13.56 -35.59
N LEU A 7 -13.50 12.68 -34.91
CA LEU A 7 -14.02 12.97 -33.58
C LEU A 7 -12.83 13.11 -32.61
N PRO A 8 -12.84 14.08 -31.69
CA PRO A 8 -11.80 14.18 -30.67
C PRO A 8 -11.81 12.92 -29.82
N LEU A 9 -10.62 12.34 -29.64
CA LEU A 9 -10.41 11.25 -28.69
C LEU A 9 -10.65 11.82 -27.29
N VAL A 10 -11.80 11.52 -26.69
CA VAL A 10 -12.05 11.80 -25.28
C VAL A 10 -11.16 10.83 -24.51
N VAL A 11 -10.06 11.32 -23.95
CA VAL A 11 -9.26 10.56 -22.99
C VAL A 11 -10.19 10.26 -21.82
N SER A 12 -10.45 8.98 -21.59
CA SER A 12 -11.20 8.47 -20.44
C SER A 12 -10.74 9.17 -19.16
N THR A 13 -11.65 9.82 -18.44
CA THR A 13 -11.42 10.39 -17.10
C THR A 13 -11.57 9.33 -16.01
N ALA A 14 -11.33 8.05 -16.32
CA ALA A 14 -11.39 7.00 -15.31
C ALA A 14 -10.42 7.33 -14.17
N PRO A 15 -10.84 7.20 -12.90
CA PRO A 15 -9.98 7.40 -11.75
C PRO A 15 -8.68 6.64 -11.93
N ARG A 16 -7.53 7.32 -11.75
CA ARG A 16 -6.24 6.62 -11.83
C ARG A 16 -6.16 5.68 -10.66
N GLN A 17 -5.94 4.40 -10.95
CA GLN A 17 -5.82 3.37 -9.93
C GLN A 17 -4.48 2.66 -10.06
N VAL A 18 -3.81 2.44 -8.94
CA VAL A 18 -2.63 1.56 -8.84
C VAL A 18 -2.91 0.47 -7.84
N ARG A 19 -2.29 -0.68 -8.06
CA ARG A 19 -2.48 -1.86 -7.20
C ARG A 19 -1.14 -2.52 -6.91
N GLY A 20 -0.99 -3.04 -5.72
CA GLY A 20 0.19 -3.82 -5.40
C GLY A 20 0.05 -4.63 -4.13
N LYS A 21 1.11 -5.38 -3.86
CA LYS A 21 1.18 -6.24 -2.68
C LYS A 21 2.54 -6.10 -2.01
N ILE A 22 2.53 -6.02 -0.69
CA ILE A 22 3.71 -6.09 0.18
C ILE A 22 3.70 -7.46 0.84
N PHE A 23 4.87 -8.09 0.96
CA PHE A 23 4.98 -9.44 1.51
C PHE A 23 5.84 -9.45 2.77
N GLY A 24 5.43 -10.29 3.72
CA GLY A 24 6.26 -10.68 4.85
C GLY A 24 6.48 -9.59 5.89
N LEU A 25 5.48 -8.73 6.14
CA LEU A 25 5.57 -7.78 7.24
C LEU A 25 5.42 -8.54 8.57
N ASP A 26 6.43 -8.39 9.41
CA ASP A 26 6.40 -8.70 10.85
C ASP A 26 6.27 -7.38 11.63
N VAL A 27 5.17 -7.19 12.36
CA VAL A 27 4.89 -5.92 13.06
C VAL A 27 5.86 -5.77 14.23
N GLY A 28 6.54 -4.62 14.35
CA GLY A 28 7.59 -4.44 15.36
C GLY A 28 8.87 -5.25 15.12
N GLY A 29 8.89 -6.22 14.20
CA GLY A 29 10.04 -7.05 13.88
C GLY A 29 10.73 -6.73 12.54
N SER A 30 9.99 -6.22 11.56
CA SER A 30 10.54 -5.89 10.23
C SER A 30 11.18 -4.50 10.19
N ASN A 31 12.43 -4.44 9.74
CA ASN A 31 13.15 -3.18 9.50
C ASN A 31 13.91 -3.23 8.17
N GLY A 32 13.73 -2.21 7.34
CA GLY A 32 14.32 -2.12 5.99
C GLY A 32 13.37 -2.53 4.87
N ALA A 33 13.94 -2.92 3.73
CA ALA A 33 13.17 -3.18 2.51
C ALA A 33 12.32 -4.45 2.64
N LEU A 34 11.04 -4.33 2.29
CA LEU A 34 10.11 -5.45 2.14
C LEU A 34 10.01 -5.87 0.67
N THR A 35 9.61 -7.12 0.46
CA THR A 35 9.32 -7.62 -0.89
C THR A 35 7.99 -7.04 -1.37
N VAL A 36 7.92 -6.63 -2.64
CA VAL A 36 6.73 -6.01 -3.23
C VAL A 36 6.42 -6.58 -4.62
N SER A 37 5.19 -6.37 -5.07
CA SER A 37 4.75 -6.68 -6.45
C SER A 37 3.68 -5.70 -6.94
N GLY A 38 3.38 -5.75 -8.24
CA GLY A 38 2.41 -4.86 -8.89
C GLY A 38 3.02 -3.50 -9.20
N ASP A 39 2.27 -2.43 -8.95
CA ASP A 39 2.66 -1.05 -9.23
C ASP A 39 3.51 -0.40 -8.12
N ILE A 40 3.77 -1.14 -7.03
CA ILE A 40 4.64 -0.69 -5.93
C ILE A 40 6.10 -0.84 -6.37
N ILE A 41 6.86 0.26 -6.32
CA ILE A 41 8.30 0.27 -6.57
C ILE A 41 9.06 -0.23 -5.35
N SER A 42 8.67 0.22 -4.16
CA SER A 42 9.35 -0.11 -2.92
C SER A 42 8.41 -0.01 -1.73
N ALA A 43 8.64 -0.88 -0.74
CA ALA A 43 8.09 -0.75 0.60
C ALA A 43 9.25 -0.82 1.60
N VAL A 44 9.35 0.14 2.50
CA VAL A 44 10.41 0.19 3.52
C VAL A 44 9.77 0.25 4.89
N ALA A 45 10.00 -0.77 5.69
CA ALA A 45 9.56 -0.83 7.08
C ALA A 45 10.58 -0.17 8.01
N SER A 46 10.07 0.41 9.08
CA SER A 46 10.83 0.93 10.21
C SER A 46 10.06 0.65 11.50
N ILE A 47 10.78 0.58 12.62
CA ILE A 47 10.22 0.27 13.94
C ILE A 47 10.29 1.54 14.79
N PRO A 48 9.24 2.38 14.79
CA PRO A 48 9.26 3.63 15.57
C PRO A 48 9.22 3.39 17.08
N SER A 49 8.61 2.28 17.51
CA SER A 49 8.59 1.80 18.89
C SER A 49 8.32 0.29 18.93
N ALA A 50 8.40 -0.31 20.12
CA ALA A 50 7.98 -1.69 20.31
C ALA A 50 6.53 -1.92 19.82
N ASN A 51 6.30 -3.09 19.23
CA ASN A 51 5.01 -3.53 18.65
C ASN A 51 4.48 -2.65 17.51
N GLN A 52 5.29 -1.74 16.96
CA GLN A 52 4.86 -0.85 15.88
C GLN A 52 5.75 -1.01 14.65
N SER A 53 5.12 -0.91 13.48
CA SER A 53 5.81 -0.78 12.20
C SER A 53 5.26 0.41 11.44
N ALA A 54 6.15 1.27 10.92
CA ALA A 54 5.83 2.25 9.91
C ALA A 54 6.38 1.77 8.55
N VAL A 55 5.54 1.69 7.53
CA VAL A 55 5.88 1.19 6.21
C VAL A 55 5.67 2.27 5.15
N ASP A 56 6.75 2.74 4.55
CA ASP A 56 6.73 3.70 3.45
C ASP A 56 6.60 2.96 2.13
N VAL A 57 5.45 3.15 1.47
CA VAL A 57 5.10 2.49 0.20
C VAL A 57 5.17 3.51 -0.91
N THR A 58 6.04 3.28 -1.89
CA THR A 58 6.24 4.16 -3.04
C THR A 58 5.74 3.50 -4.31
N PHE A 59 4.95 4.24 -5.08
CA PHE A 59 4.37 3.82 -6.37
C PHE A 59 5.08 4.48 -7.54
N ALA A 60 5.04 3.83 -8.71
CA ALA A 60 5.71 4.32 -9.92
C ALA A 60 5.06 5.56 -10.54
N THR A 61 3.79 5.82 -10.26
CA THR A 61 3.06 6.93 -10.87
C THR A 61 2.80 8.03 -9.84
N SER A 62 3.16 9.25 -10.21
CA SER A 62 3.05 10.43 -9.35
C SER A 62 1.69 11.10 -9.41
N ALA A 63 1.25 11.59 -8.25
CA ALA A 63 0.05 12.33 -7.95
C ALA A 63 -1.15 11.45 -7.58
N PHE A 64 -1.10 10.91 -6.37
CA PHE A 64 -2.32 10.90 -5.56
C PHE A 64 -2.37 12.18 -4.74
N THR A 65 -3.06 13.19 -5.23
CA THR A 65 -3.24 14.45 -4.49
C THR A 65 -4.23 14.23 -3.35
N THR A 66 -5.25 13.40 -3.61
CA THR A 66 -6.27 12.99 -2.65
C THR A 66 -6.53 11.49 -2.81
N PRO A 67 -5.60 10.63 -2.35
CA PRO A 67 -5.74 9.18 -2.47
C PRO A 67 -6.91 8.66 -1.67
N ILE A 68 -7.75 7.83 -2.30
CA ILE A 68 -8.60 6.85 -1.63
C ILE A 68 -7.82 5.55 -1.55
N ILE A 69 -7.52 5.11 -0.34
CA ILE A 69 -6.76 3.88 -0.10
C ILE A 69 -7.71 2.79 0.36
N GLN A 70 -7.65 1.66 -0.33
CA GLN A 70 -8.27 0.41 0.10
C GLN A 70 -7.14 -0.58 0.34
N PHE A 71 -7.20 -1.28 1.46
CA PHE A 71 -6.25 -2.35 1.74
C PHE A 71 -6.92 -3.55 2.37
N ALA A 72 -6.26 -4.70 2.21
CA ALA A 72 -6.61 -5.93 2.89
C ALA A 72 -5.33 -6.58 3.42
N ILE A 73 -5.45 -7.25 4.56
CA ILE A 73 -4.35 -7.99 5.18
C ILE A 73 -4.66 -9.48 5.06
N GLU A 74 -3.66 -10.23 4.62
CA GLU A 74 -3.69 -11.67 4.46
C GLU A 74 -2.60 -12.27 5.36
N SER A 75 -2.97 -13.26 6.17
CA SER A 75 -2.01 -14.09 6.89
C SER A 75 -1.24 -14.97 5.93
N ALA A 76 0.09 -14.95 6.02
CA ALA A 76 0.99 -15.86 5.31
C ALA A 76 1.75 -16.79 6.28
N GLY A 77 1.48 -16.68 7.58
CA GLY A 77 2.06 -17.53 8.62
C GLY A 77 0.98 -18.24 9.42
N ASN A 78 0.91 -17.90 10.71
CA ASN A 78 -0.03 -18.50 11.64
C ASN A 78 -1.18 -17.51 11.87
N GLY A 79 -2.40 -17.87 11.44
CA GLY A 79 -3.57 -17.01 11.57
C GLY A 79 -3.95 -16.63 13.00
N ASN A 80 -3.42 -17.28 14.04
CA ASN A 80 -3.54 -16.82 15.42
C ASN A 80 -2.61 -15.65 15.73
N ASN A 81 -1.33 -15.75 15.34
CA ASN A 81 -0.37 -14.67 15.56
C ASN A 81 -0.61 -13.49 14.60
N ASP A 82 -1.01 -13.79 13.37
CA ASP A 82 -1.23 -12.81 12.30
C ASP A 82 -2.58 -12.04 12.46
N ASN A 83 -3.30 -12.23 13.57
CA ASN A 83 -4.58 -11.57 13.83
C ASN A 83 -4.56 -10.55 14.99
N ASP A 84 -3.40 -10.32 15.60
CA ASP A 84 -3.25 -9.42 16.76
C ASP A 84 -3.11 -7.92 16.37
N LEU A 85 -3.39 -7.60 15.12
CA LEU A 85 -3.33 -6.24 14.56
C LEU A 85 -4.44 -5.35 15.12
N GLU A 86 -4.05 -4.15 15.54
CA GLU A 86 -4.97 -3.03 15.67
C GLU A 86 -5.29 -2.40 14.31
N GLU A 87 -6.23 -1.46 14.28
CA GLU A 87 -6.64 -0.77 13.04
C GLU A 87 -5.47 0.05 12.47
N PRO A 88 -4.95 -0.29 11.27
CA PRO A 88 -3.85 0.47 10.67
C PRO A 88 -4.33 1.85 10.22
N VAL A 89 -3.46 2.85 10.40
CA VAL A 89 -3.67 4.21 9.88
C VAL A 89 -2.66 4.52 8.78
N PHE A 90 -2.98 5.47 7.92
CA PHE A 90 -2.08 5.88 6.84
C PHE A 90 -1.95 7.40 6.74
N GLU A 91 -0.82 7.84 6.19
CA GLU A 91 -0.52 9.23 5.88
C GLU A 91 -0.03 9.35 4.43
N ASN A 92 -0.53 10.36 3.72
CA ASN A 92 0.02 10.70 2.40
C ASN A 92 1.26 11.56 2.60
N LEU A 93 2.45 11.03 2.32
CA LEU A 93 3.71 11.75 2.49
C LEU A 93 4.02 12.62 1.27
N THR A 94 3.84 12.04 0.08
CA THR A 94 4.09 12.70 -1.20
C THR A 94 3.11 12.16 -2.24
N GLY A 95 3.01 12.80 -3.40
CA GLY A 95 2.15 12.29 -4.49
C GLY A 95 2.46 10.87 -4.97
N THR A 96 3.56 10.25 -4.56
CA THR A 96 3.94 8.86 -4.88
C THR A 96 4.06 7.95 -3.66
N THR A 97 4.03 8.50 -2.44
CA THR A 97 4.42 7.75 -1.24
C THR A 97 3.37 7.89 -0.15
N VAL A 98 2.89 6.75 0.31
CA VAL A 98 2.00 6.62 1.46
C VAL A 98 2.75 5.90 2.57
N ARG A 99 2.62 6.37 3.80
CA ARG A 99 3.07 5.65 4.99
C ARG A 99 1.90 4.95 5.64
N PHE A 100 2.06 3.67 5.96
CA PHE A 100 1.15 2.93 6.82
C PHE A 100 1.77 2.76 8.20
N PHE A 101 0.95 2.86 9.24
CA PHE A 101 1.32 2.55 10.61
C PHE A 101 0.52 1.32 11.04
N PHE A 102 1.24 0.31 11.49
CA PHE A 102 0.71 -0.92 12.04
C PHE A 102 1.11 -1.00 13.52
N HIS A 103 0.19 -1.50 14.34
CA HIS A 103 0.42 -1.78 15.74
C HIS A 103 -0.16 -3.15 16.07
N GLU A 104 0.53 -3.91 16.90
CA GLU A 104 0.07 -5.20 17.40
C GLU A 104 -0.17 -5.14 18.91
N THR A 105 -1.22 -5.81 19.37
CA THR A 105 -1.63 -5.80 20.79
C THR A 105 -0.62 -6.55 21.66
N ILE A 106 -0.09 -7.66 21.15
CA ILE A 106 0.85 -8.55 21.83
C ILE A 106 2.00 -8.80 20.86
N SER A 107 3.23 -8.80 21.38
CA SER A 107 4.40 -9.07 20.55
C SER A 107 4.43 -10.54 20.13
N ASN A 108 4.12 -10.78 18.86
CA ASN A 108 4.16 -12.09 18.24
C ASN A 108 4.87 -11.96 16.89
N VAL A 109 5.59 -13.02 16.48
CA VAL A 109 6.13 -13.03 15.11
C VAL A 109 4.96 -13.20 14.15
N GLN A 110 4.73 -12.17 13.34
CA GLN A 110 3.70 -12.15 12.31
C GLN A 110 4.32 -12.32 10.92
N ASN A 111 3.51 -12.79 9.97
CA ASN A 111 3.87 -12.87 8.57
C ASN A 111 2.70 -12.36 7.72
N LEU A 112 2.62 -11.05 7.57
CA LEU A 112 1.51 -10.38 6.93
C LEU A 112 1.81 -10.04 5.47
N ASN A 113 0.83 -10.33 4.64
CA ASN A 113 0.76 -9.85 3.26
C ASN A 113 -0.26 -8.71 3.20
N ILE A 114 0.13 -7.57 2.64
CA ILE A 114 -0.73 -6.39 2.52
C ILE A 114 -1.07 -6.15 1.06
N HIS A 115 -2.35 -6.19 0.73
CA HIS A 115 -2.86 -5.86 -0.60
C HIS A 115 -3.32 -4.41 -0.60
N LEU A 116 -2.88 -3.64 -1.59
CA LEU A 116 -3.15 -2.21 -1.69
C LEU A 116 -3.82 -1.87 -3.02
N VAL A 117 -4.83 -1.03 -2.95
CA VAL A 117 -5.45 -0.35 -4.08
C VAL A 117 -5.52 1.12 -3.74
N VAL A 118 -4.86 1.97 -4.53
CA VAL A 118 -4.92 3.42 -4.37
C VAL A 118 -5.60 4.01 -5.58
N THR A 119 -6.67 4.78 -5.35
CA THR A 119 -7.47 5.42 -6.39
C THR A 119 -7.45 6.92 -6.19
N GLU A 120 -7.19 7.69 -7.25
CA GLU A 120 -7.31 9.15 -7.20
C GLU A 120 -8.79 9.57 -7.22
N GLN A 121 -9.16 10.53 -6.36
CA GLN A 121 -10.51 11.08 -6.30
C GLN A 121 -10.80 12.07 -7.44
#